data_AF-A0A962H522-F1
#
_entry.id   AF-A0A962H522-F1
#
_cell.length_a   1.000
_cell.length_b   1.000
_cell.length_c   1.000
_cell.angle_alpha   90.00
_cell.angle_beta   90.00
_cell.angle_gamma   90.00
#
_symmetry.space_group_name_H-M   'P 1'
#
loop_
_entity.id
_entity.type
_entity.pdbx_description
1 polymer ?
#
loop_
_entity_poly.entity_id
_entity_poly.type
_entity_poly.pdbx_seq_one_letter_code
_entity_poly.pdbx_strand_id
1 'polypeptide(L)'
;MTHIIYKKVNMGQVTIYLEDEIEKKMVEAAQSANLSKSKWIAKLIQEKVNSEWPLSVQEAAGSWDVFPSAEELRNNQGKDTKREEL
;
A
#
# COMPACT_ATOMS: atom_id res chain seq x y z
N MET A 1 27.01 -9.82 -31.97
CA MET A 1 27.58 -9.84 -30.61
C MET A 1 26.91 -8.75 -29.79
N THR A 2 25.88 -9.10 -29.02
CA THR A 2 25.15 -8.14 -28.18
C THR A 2 25.87 -8.01 -26.85
N HIS A 3 26.44 -6.83 -26.57
CA HIS A 3 27.07 -6.54 -25.28
C HIS A 3 25.96 -6.17 -24.28
N ILE A 4 25.74 -7.03 -23.29
CA ILE A 4 24.86 -6.73 -22.16
C ILE A 4 25.68 -5.95 -21.12
N ILE A 5 25.43 -4.66 -21.00
CA ILE A 5 26.02 -3.81 -19.96
C ILE A 5 25.31 -4.13 -18.63
N TYR A 6 25.98 -4.85 -17.73
CA TYR A 6 25.51 -5.02 -16.36
C TYR A 6 25.75 -3.73 -15.57
N LYS A 7 24.68 -2.94 -15.38
CA LYS A 7 24.70 -1.80 -14.46
C LYS A 7 24.77 -2.32 -13.03
N LYS A 8 25.93 -2.22 -12.38
CA LYS A 8 26.13 -2.58 -10.97
C LYS A 8 25.30 -1.62 -10.10
N VAL A 9 24.19 -2.10 -9.55
CA VAL A 9 23.39 -1.36 -8.57
C VAL A 9 24.06 -1.54 -7.20
N ASN A 10 24.45 -0.44 -6.55
CA ASN A 10 24.98 -0.49 -5.19
C ASN A 10 23.80 -0.67 -4.23
N MET A 11 23.54 -1.90 -3.77
CA MET A 11 22.44 -2.19 -2.85
C MET A 11 22.92 -2.12 -1.40
N GLY A 12 22.29 -1.26 -0.61
CA GLY A 12 22.47 -1.26 0.84
C GLY A 12 22.08 -2.61 1.43
N GLN A 13 22.91 -3.15 2.32
CA GLN A 13 22.61 -4.37 3.07
C GLN A 13 22.11 -3.99 4.45
N VAL A 14 21.11 -4.71 4.93
CA VAL A 14 20.55 -4.54 6.27
C VAL A 14 20.42 -5.91 6.93
N THR A 15 20.77 -5.97 8.21
CA THR A 15 20.51 -7.12 9.08
C THR A 15 19.48 -6.69 10.11
N ILE A 16 18.37 -7.42 10.20
CA ILE A 16 17.30 -7.17 11.17
C ILE A 16 17.06 -8.41 12.02
N TYR A 17 16.71 -8.21 13.28
CA TYR A 17 16.22 -9.25 14.16
C TYR A 17 14.69 -9.31 14.04
N LEU A 18 14.15 -10.52 13.91
CA LEU A 18 12.72 -10.80 13.89
C LEU A 18 12.42 -11.86 14.93
N GLU A 19 11.33 -11.70 15.65
CA GLU A 19 10.77 -12.78 16.48
C GLU A 19 10.32 -13.94 15.56
N ASP A 20 10.41 -15.17 16.05
CA ASP A 20 10.14 -16.38 15.26
C ASP A 20 8.75 -16.35 14.59
N GLU A 21 7.73 -15.88 15.30
CA GLU A 21 6.37 -15.75 14.73
C GLU A 21 6.31 -14.74 13.58
N ILE A 22 7.05 -13.63 13.68
CA ILE A 22 7.11 -12.60 12.65
C ILE A 22 7.89 -13.10 11.45
N GLU A 23 9.01 -13.81 11.66
CA GLU A 23 9.74 -14.44 10.57
C GLU A 23 8.84 -15.40 9.81
N LYS A 24 8.09 -16.27 10.52
CA LYS A 24 7.18 -17.23 9.89
C LYS A 24 6.15 -16.53 9.00
N LYS A 25 5.48 -15.49 9.51
CA LYS A 25 4.51 -14.69 8.73
C LYS A 25 5.15 -14.03 7.51
N MET A 26 6.37 -13.51 7.65
CA MET A 26 7.12 -12.95 6.52
C MET A 26 7.41 -14.02 5.45
N VAL A 27 7.82 -15.24 5.84
CA VAL A 27 8.09 -16.33 4.89
C VAL A 27 6.82 -16.71 4.12
N GLU A 28 5.71 -16.90 4.82
CA GLU A 28 4.41 -17.24 4.22
C GLU A 28 3.95 -16.13 3.24
N ALA A 29 4.03 -14.86 3.64
CA ALA A 29 3.65 -13.74 2.79
C ALA A 29 4.55 -13.60 1.55
N ALA A 30 5.86 -13.80 1.70
CA ALA A 30 6.80 -13.78 0.58
C ALA A 30 6.52 -14.91 -0.41
N GLN A 31 6.25 -16.12 0.07
CA GLN A 31 5.86 -17.26 -0.76
C GLN A 31 4.54 -17.03 -1.48
N SER A 32 3.51 -16.54 -0.79
CA SER A 32 2.21 -16.22 -1.39
C SER A 32 2.31 -15.14 -2.48
N ALA A 33 3.29 -14.23 -2.37
CA ALA A 33 3.56 -13.21 -3.37
C ALA A 33 4.51 -13.69 -4.49
N ASN A 34 5.02 -14.92 -4.41
CA ASN A 34 6.07 -15.46 -5.29
C ASN A 34 7.33 -14.57 -5.35
N LEU A 35 7.75 -14.06 -4.19
CA LEU A 35 8.93 -13.19 -4.02
C LEU A 35 9.93 -13.82 -3.04
N SER A 36 11.21 -13.47 -3.17
CA SER A 36 12.19 -13.75 -2.13
C SER A 36 11.94 -12.89 -0.90
N LYS A 37 12.39 -13.35 0.29
CA LYS A 37 12.27 -12.61 1.56
C LYS A 37 12.76 -11.16 1.43
N SER A 38 13.97 -10.95 0.90
CA SER A 38 14.56 -9.62 0.72
C SER A 38 13.77 -8.73 -0.25
N LYS A 39 13.27 -9.29 -1.35
CA LYS A 39 12.46 -8.53 -2.33
C LYS A 39 11.10 -8.16 -1.75
N TRP A 40 10.50 -9.06 -0.96
CA TRP A 40 9.25 -8.81 -0.27
C TRP A 40 9.41 -7.69 0.79
N ILE A 41 10.46 -7.74 1.62
CA ILE A 41 10.75 -6.67 2.59
C ILE A 41 11.04 -5.34 1.90
N ALA A 42 11.85 -5.32 0.85
CA ALA A 42 12.12 -4.09 0.11
C ALA A 42 10.84 -3.47 -0.48
N LYS A 43 9.94 -4.31 -1.01
CA LYS A 43 8.63 -3.88 -1.49
C LYS A 43 7.76 -3.32 -0.35
N LEU A 44 7.70 -4.01 0.79
CA LEU A 44 6.95 -3.54 1.95
C LEU A 44 7.44 -2.18 2.46
N ILE A 45 8.77 -1.98 2.52
CA ILE A 45 9.37 -0.69 2.87
C ILE A 45 8.95 0.37 1.86
N GLN A 46 9.05 0.08 0.56
CA GLN A 46 8.65 0.99 -0.51
C GLN A 46 7.18 1.41 -0.38
N GLU A 47 6.28 0.45 -0.15
CA GLU A 47 4.84 0.71 0.06
C GLU A 47 4.61 1.57 1.29
N LYS A 48 5.36 1.36 2.38
CA LYS A 48 5.18 2.08 3.64
C LYS A 48 5.71 3.51 3.62
N VAL A 49 6.77 3.77 2.86
CA VAL A 49 7.33 5.12 2.68
C VAL A 49 6.68 5.88 1.54
N ASN A 50 5.87 5.21 0.72
CA ASN A 50 5.19 5.88 -0.37
C ASN A 50 4.22 6.94 0.20
N SER A 51 4.37 8.17 -0.27
CA SER A 51 3.52 9.29 0.14
C SER A 51 2.32 9.48 -0.78
N GLU A 52 2.25 8.67 -1.84
CA GLU A 52 1.17 8.70 -2.84
C GLU A 52 0.20 7.54 -2.63
N TRP A 53 -1.06 7.77 -2.97
CA TRP A 53 -2.07 6.71 -2.99
C TRP A 53 -1.69 5.65 -4.03
N PRO A 54 -1.90 4.34 -3.75
CA PRO A 54 -1.75 3.30 -4.76
C PRO A 54 -2.59 3.61 -5.99
N LEU A 55 -2.11 3.22 -7.18
CA LEU A 55 -2.82 3.48 -8.43
C LEU A 55 -4.26 2.96 -8.40
N SER A 56 -4.50 1.78 -7.82
CA SER A 56 -5.85 1.22 -7.65
C SER A 56 -6.79 2.12 -6.84
N VAL A 57 -6.27 2.87 -5.87
CA VAL A 57 -7.07 3.83 -5.09
C VAL A 57 -7.33 5.10 -5.91
N GLN A 58 -6.35 5.55 -6.69
CA GLN A 58 -6.52 6.68 -7.60
C GLN A 58 -7.55 6.37 -8.70
N GLU A 59 -7.48 5.18 -9.29
CA GLU A 59 -8.41 4.70 -10.31
C GLU A 59 -9.82 4.45 -9.77
N ALA A 60 -9.95 4.12 -8.48
CA ALA A 60 -11.25 4.01 -7.84
C ALA A 60 -11.97 5.36 -7.76
N ALA A 61 -11.24 6.48 -7.69
CA ALA A 61 -11.85 7.81 -7.69
C ALA A 61 -12.49 8.10 -9.05
N GLY A 62 -13.83 8.17 -9.08
CA GLY A 62 -14.60 8.36 -10.32
C GLY A 62 -15.01 7.06 -11.03
N SER A 63 -14.71 5.89 -10.45
CA SER A 63 -15.17 4.58 -10.97
C SER A 63 -16.65 4.30 -10.72
N TRP A 64 -17.37 5.18 -10.01
CA TRP A 64 -18.79 5.03 -9.76
C TRP A 64 -19.59 5.41 -11.01
N ASP A 65 -20.30 4.44 -11.60
CA ASP A 65 -21.11 4.63 -12.81
C ASP A 65 -22.19 5.72 -12.64
N VAL A 66 -22.79 5.81 -11.45
CA VAL A 66 -23.75 6.84 -11.09
C VAL A 66 -23.47 7.28 -9.66
N PHE A 67 -22.90 8.47 -9.51
CA PHE A 67 -22.72 9.09 -8.20
C PHE A 67 -23.82 10.15 -7.98
N PRO A 68 -24.56 10.11 -6.86
CA PRO A 68 -25.61 11.10 -6.61
C PRO A 68 -25.01 12.50 -6.55
N SER A 69 -25.79 13.49 -7.00
CA SER A 69 -25.43 14.89 -6.85
C SER A 69 -25.29 15.27 -5.38
N ALA A 70 -24.52 16.34 -5.13
CA ALA A 70 -24.32 16.83 -3.77
C ALA A 70 -25.64 17.25 -3.09
N GLU A 71 -26.64 17.69 -3.87
CA GLU A 71 -27.98 18.00 -3.35
C GLU A 71 -28.76 16.74 -2.95
N GLU A 72 -28.74 15.69 -3.78
CA GLU A 72 -29.39 14.40 -3.47
C GLU A 72 -28.80 13.76 -2.21
N LEU A 73 -27.47 13.83 -2.03
CA LEU A 73 -26.80 13.34 -0.82
C LEU A 73 -27.18 14.12 0.43
N ARG A 74 -27.43 15.42 0.32
CA ARG A 74 -27.81 16.28 1.45
C ARG A 74 -29.30 16.20 1.78
N ASN A 75 -30.15 15.80 0.83
CA ASN A 75 -31.60 15.83 0.99
C ASN A 75 -32.11 14.91 2.11
N ASN A 76 -31.35 13.88 2.49
CA ASN A 76 -31.67 12.94 3.58
C ASN A 76 -30.69 13.01 4.77
N GLN A 77 -29.85 14.04 4.85
CA GLN A 77 -28.97 14.19 6.02
C GLN A 77 -29.80 14.68 7.21
N GLY A 78 -29.74 13.93 8.31
CA GLY A 78 -30.30 14.37 9.58
C GLY A 78 -29.68 15.70 10.03
N LYS A 79 -30.39 16.46 10.87
CA LYS A 79 -29.83 17.67 11.47
C LYS A 79 -28.58 17.31 12.26
N ASP A 80 -27.50 18.05 12.00
CA ASP A 80 -26.28 17.94 12.80
C ASP A 80 -26.62 18.19 14.28
N THR A 81 -26.24 17.27 15.13
CA THR A 81 -26.42 17.37 16.58
C THR A 81 -25.19 18.00 17.18
N LYS A 82 -25.37 18.83 18.22
CA LYS A 82 -24.21 19.42 18.92
C LYS A 82 -23.28 18.30 19.39
N ARG A 83 -21.98 18.48 19.11
CA ARG A 83 -20.92 17.67 19.71
C ARG A 83 -21.04 17.72 21.23
N GLU A 84 -20.76 16.59 21.87
CA GLU A 84 -20.76 16.43 23.32
C GLU A 84 -19.79 17.43 23.97
N GLU A 85 -20.17 18.01 25.11
CA GLU A 85 -19.27 18.88 25.88
C GLU A 85 -18.25 18.02 26.64
N LEU A 86 -17.00 18.50 26.69
CA LEU A 86 -15.86 17.83 27.33
C LEU A 86 -15.96 17.84 28.86
#